data_AF-A0A8J4TWY6-F1
#
_entry.id   AF-A0A8J4TWY6-F1
#
_cell.length_a   1.000
_cell.length_b   1.000
_cell.length_c   1.000
_cell.angle_alpha   90.00
_cell.angle_beta   90.00
_cell.angle_gamma   90.00
#
_symmetry.space_group_name_H-M   'P 1'
#
loop_
_entity.id
_entity.type
_entity.pdbx_description
1 polymer ?
#
loop_
_entity_poly.entity_id
_entity_poly.type
_entity_poly.pdbx_seq_one_letter_code
_entity_poly.pdbx_strand_id
1 'polypeptide(L)'
;LVENEEKFQFKLADAIVQREKDLNVNVRLACRLPLPVENSEMRPRVDLVVFIVNLLFERSLQVVENSLSYLSSDFFLGKVCFVVTYARCGAVAQERLLTVKKLAASHGCPVICAEHQ
;
A
#
# COMPACT_ATOMS: atom_id res chain seq x y z
N LEU A 1 6.35 -0.41 -0.23
CA LEU A 1 5.19 0.22 0.44
C LEU A 1 4.87 1.51 -0.30
N VAL A 2 3.59 1.75 -0.59
CA VAL A 2 3.12 2.95 -1.29
C VAL A 2 2.16 3.72 -0.38
N GLU A 3 2.53 4.93 0.03
CA GLU A 3 1.73 5.81 0.90
C GLU A 3 1.96 7.28 0.55
N ASN A 4 0.91 8.08 0.44
CA ASN A 4 1.05 9.51 0.16
C ASN A 4 1.72 10.29 1.33
N GLU A 5 1.35 9.98 2.58
CA GLU A 5 1.65 10.84 3.74
C GLU A 5 2.92 10.45 4.52
N GLU A 6 3.65 9.44 4.05
CA GLU A 6 4.94 8.92 4.53
C GLU A 6 5.12 8.63 6.04
N LYS A 7 4.10 8.79 6.88
CA LYS A 7 4.22 8.61 8.34
C LYS A 7 4.06 7.15 8.78
N PHE A 8 3.14 6.42 8.16
CA PHE A 8 2.87 5.03 8.55
C PHE A 8 3.82 4.06 7.85
N GLN A 9 4.15 4.31 6.57
CA GLN A 9 5.02 3.46 5.76
C GLN A 9 6.41 3.29 6.38
N PHE A 10 6.97 4.36 6.96
CA PHE A 10 8.30 4.30 7.57
C PHE A 10 8.30 3.41 8.81
N LYS A 11 7.32 3.61 9.72
CA LYS A 11 7.16 2.78 10.92
C LYS A 11 6.88 1.33 10.58
N LEU A 12 6.05 1.08 9.57
CA LEU A 12 5.76 -0.28 9.10
C LEU A 12 7.01 -0.93 8.49
N ALA A 13 7.78 -0.21 7.68
CA ALA A 13 9.02 -0.71 7.10
C ALA A 13 10.03 -1.10 8.19
N ASP A 14 10.24 -0.22 9.16
CA ASP A 14 11.12 -0.49 10.31
C ASP A 14 10.65 -1.71 11.10
N ALA A 15 9.36 -1.81 11.39
CA ALA A 15 8.79 -2.98 12.08
C ALA A 15 8.93 -4.29 11.30
N ILE A 16 8.80 -4.26 9.96
CA ILE A 16 9.01 -5.44 9.10
C ILE A 16 10.47 -5.90 9.17
N VAL A 17 11.41 -4.97 8.98
CA VAL A 17 12.86 -5.27 8.98
C VAL A 17 13.35 -5.73 10.35
N GLN A 18 12.82 -5.18 11.44
CA GLN A 18 13.21 -5.59 12.80
C GLN A 18 12.64 -6.96 13.21
N ARG A 19 11.46 -7.32 12.71
CA ARG A 19 10.79 -8.58 13.08
C ARG A 19 11.30 -9.76 12.26
N GLU A 20 11.60 -9.56 10.99
CA GLU A 20 12.13 -10.62 10.14
C GLU A 20 13.65 -10.74 10.33
N LYS A 21 14.10 -11.85 10.90
CA LYS A 21 15.51 -12.09 11.23
C LYS A 21 16.15 -13.18 10.40
N ASP A 22 15.33 -14.03 9.79
CA ASP A 22 15.79 -15.23 9.09
C ASP A 22 15.88 -14.99 7.58
N LEU A 23 15.15 -14.00 7.07
CA LEU A 23 15.14 -13.62 5.66
C LEU A 23 15.71 -12.21 5.45
N ASN A 24 16.42 -12.03 4.33
CA ASN A 24 16.86 -10.70 3.91
C ASN A 24 15.69 -9.94 3.26
N VAL A 25 14.93 -9.20 4.08
CA VAL A 25 13.80 -8.38 3.60
C VAL A 25 14.26 -6.95 3.32
N ASN A 26 14.06 -6.51 2.07
CA ASN A 26 14.29 -5.13 1.66
C ASN A 26 12.96 -4.41 1.46
N VAL A 27 12.75 -3.32 2.20
CA VAL A 27 11.54 -2.50 2.07
C VAL A 27 11.85 -1.19 1.34
N ARG A 28 11.20 -0.99 0.19
CA ARG A 28 11.25 0.28 -0.55
C ARG A 28 9.99 1.10 -0.29
N LEU A 29 10.17 2.40 -0.13
CA LEU A 29 9.10 3.37 0.11
C LEU A 29 8.83 4.17 -1.16
N ALA A 30 7.58 4.56 -1.38
CA ALA A 30 7.18 5.38 -2.51
C ALA A 30 5.91 6.16 -2.18
N CYS A 31 5.84 7.44 -2.58
CA CYS A 31 4.63 8.23 -2.39
C CYS A 31 3.47 7.79 -3.32
N ARG A 32 3.82 7.34 -4.53
CA ARG A 32 2.89 7.01 -5.62
C ARG A 32 3.59 6.20 -6.70
N LEU A 33 2.82 5.62 -7.61
CA LEU A 33 3.31 5.07 -8.88
C LEU A 33 2.88 5.96 -10.07
N PRO A 34 3.63 5.94 -11.19
CA PRO A 34 4.85 5.18 -11.42
C PRO A 34 6.02 5.73 -10.61
N LEU A 35 7.00 4.88 -10.35
CA LEU A 35 8.26 5.33 -9.74
C LEU A 35 9.02 6.22 -10.73
N PRO A 36 9.79 7.21 -10.25
CA PRO A 36 10.64 8.05 -11.09
C PRO A 36 11.56 7.21 -12.00
N VAL A 37 11.83 7.68 -13.21
CA VAL A 37 12.58 6.94 -14.24
C VAL A 37 14.07 6.82 -13.91
N GLU A 38 14.55 7.67 -13.01
CA GLU A 38 15.91 7.67 -12.52
C GLU A 38 16.24 6.31 -11.88
N ASN A 39 17.38 5.74 -12.26
CA ASN A 39 17.85 4.43 -11.77
C ASN A 39 16.92 3.25 -12.10
N SER A 40 16.14 3.32 -13.19
CA SER A 40 15.34 2.18 -13.68
C SER A 40 16.16 0.90 -13.79
N GLU A 41 17.38 1.00 -14.34
CA GLU A 41 18.30 -0.12 -14.57
C GLU A 41 18.83 -0.74 -13.27
N MET A 42 18.86 0.02 -12.18
CA MET A 42 19.31 -0.44 -10.87
C MET A 42 18.14 -0.79 -9.93
N ARG A 43 16.90 -0.73 -10.43
CA ARG A 43 15.72 -0.97 -9.60
C ARG A 43 15.68 -2.45 -9.21
N PRO A 44 15.68 -2.77 -7.91
CA PRO A 44 15.58 -4.15 -7.50
C PRO A 44 14.21 -4.72 -7.90
N ARG A 45 14.16 -6.04 -8.09
CA ARG A 45 12.90 -6.77 -8.27
C ARG A 45 11.96 -6.48 -7.09
N VAL A 46 10.68 -6.28 -7.38
CA VAL A 46 9.63 -6.07 -6.38
C VAL A 46 8.81 -7.35 -6.27
N ASP A 47 8.83 -7.97 -5.09
CA ASP A 47 8.09 -9.20 -4.83
C ASP A 47 6.67 -8.95 -4.30
N LEU A 48 6.44 -7.82 -3.63
CA LEU A 48 5.16 -7.41 -3.08
C LEU A 48 4.99 -5.89 -3.11
N VAL A 49 3.82 -5.43 -3.55
CA VAL A 49 3.39 -4.04 -3.45
C VAL A 49 2.29 -3.94 -2.40
N VAL A 50 2.51 -3.07 -1.41
CA VAL A 50 1.54 -2.79 -0.36
C VAL A 50 1.07 -1.36 -0.51
N PHE A 51 -0.20 -1.17 -0.85
CA PHE A 51 -0.85 0.14 -0.87
C PHE A 51 -1.40 0.47 0.51
N ILE A 52 -0.90 1.54 1.13
CA ILE A 52 -1.35 2.02 2.42
C ILE A 52 -2.38 3.13 2.18
N VAL A 53 -3.60 2.93 2.66
CA VAL A 53 -4.71 3.87 2.53
C VAL A 53 -5.08 4.43 3.89
N ASN A 54 -4.80 5.72 4.09
CA ASN A 54 -5.30 6.46 5.24
C ASN A 54 -6.74 6.90 5.01
N LEU A 55 -7.69 6.26 5.71
CA LEU A 55 -9.12 6.52 5.50
C LEU A 55 -9.59 7.89 5.99
N LEU A 56 -8.76 8.65 6.72
CA LEU A 56 -9.06 10.03 7.09
C LEU A 56 -8.91 11.00 5.91
N PHE A 57 -8.08 10.66 4.92
CA PHE A 57 -7.77 11.55 3.80
C PHE A 57 -8.15 10.93 2.47
N GLU A 58 -9.11 11.54 1.77
CA GLU A 58 -9.57 11.08 0.45
C GLU A 58 -8.43 10.98 -0.57
N ARG A 59 -7.48 11.92 -0.51
CA ARG A 59 -6.30 11.93 -1.37
C ARG A 59 -5.48 10.64 -1.26
N SER A 60 -5.47 9.97 -0.11
CA SER A 60 -4.78 8.69 0.05
C SER A 60 -5.38 7.61 -0.84
N LEU A 61 -6.72 7.55 -0.94
CA LEU A 61 -7.42 6.63 -1.85
C LEU A 61 -7.18 6.99 -3.32
N GLN A 62 -7.32 8.27 -3.68
CA GLN A 62 -7.11 8.74 -5.06
C GLN A 62 -5.71 8.40 -5.59
N VAL A 63 -4.67 8.52 -4.75
CA VAL A 63 -3.31 8.14 -5.15
C VAL A 63 -3.19 6.64 -5.42
N VAL A 64 -3.87 5.81 -4.63
CA VAL A 64 -3.86 4.36 -4.85
C VAL A 64 -4.60 4.01 -6.14
N GLU A 65 -5.79 4.58 -6.37
CA GLU A 65 -6.55 4.39 -7.61
C GLU A 65 -5.72 4.72 -8.86
N ASN A 66 -5.05 5.88 -8.85
CA ASN A 66 -4.18 6.29 -9.95
C ASN A 66 -2.96 5.37 -10.09
N SER A 67 -2.37 4.93 -8.97
CA SER A 67 -1.15 4.11 -8.96
C SER A 67 -1.37 2.69 -9.51
N LEU A 68 -2.58 2.13 -9.36
CA LEU A 68 -2.89 0.76 -9.81
C LEU A 68 -2.70 0.58 -11.31
N SER A 69 -3.01 1.61 -12.11
CA SER A 69 -2.89 1.59 -13.57
C SER A 69 -1.46 1.37 -14.09
N TYR A 70 -0.45 1.61 -13.25
CA TYR A 70 0.97 1.47 -13.58
C TYR A 70 1.54 0.10 -13.18
N LEU A 71 0.76 -0.77 -12.55
CA LEU A 71 1.18 -2.13 -12.23
C LEU A 71 0.89 -3.07 -13.41
N SER A 72 1.84 -3.95 -13.68
CA SER A 72 1.62 -5.06 -14.60
C SER A 72 0.60 -6.04 -14.01
N SER A 73 -0.21 -6.65 -14.89
CA SER A 73 -1.31 -7.54 -14.48
C SER A 73 -0.87 -8.72 -13.59
N ASP A 74 0.37 -9.18 -13.74
CA ASP A 74 0.95 -10.28 -12.95
C ASP A 74 1.11 -9.94 -11.47
N PHE A 75 1.15 -8.66 -11.10
CA PHE A 75 1.21 -8.25 -9.71
C PHE A 75 -0.08 -8.58 -8.96
N PHE A 76 -1.23 -8.53 -9.64
CA PHE A 76 -2.53 -8.82 -9.03
C PHE A 76 -2.73 -10.30 -8.72
N LEU A 77 -1.84 -11.18 -9.19
CA LEU A 77 -1.79 -12.61 -8.84
C LEU A 77 -1.08 -12.84 -7.49
N GLY A 78 -1.51 -12.12 -6.45
CA GLY A 78 -1.03 -12.29 -5.07
C GLY A 78 0.18 -11.44 -4.66
N LYS A 79 0.68 -10.54 -5.53
CA LYS A 79 1.79 -9.62 -5.20
C LYS A 79 1.32 -8.19 -4.88
N VAL A 80 0.02 -8.00 -4.66
CA VAL A 80 -0.56 -6.71 -4.26
C VAL A 80 -1.46 -6.91 -3.06
N CYS A 81 -1.33 -6.07 -2.04
CA CYS A 81 -2.28 -5.99 -0.95
C CYS A 81 -2.54 -4.55 -0.53
N PHE A 82 -3.69 -4.33 0.10
CA PHE A 82 -4.10 -3.05 0.65
C PHE A 82 -4.00 -3.12 2.17
N VAL A 83 -3.39 -2.11 2.77
CA VAL A 83 -3.41 -1.88 4.23
C VAL A 83 -4.18 -0.60 4.47
N VAL A 84 -5.27 -0.67 5.21
CA VAL A 84 -6.07 0.50 5.57
C VAL A 84 -5.81 0.91 7.00
N THR A 85 -5.69 2.21 7.25
CA THR A 85 -5.61 2.78 8.60
C THR A 85 -6.87 3.58 8.92
N TYR A 86 -7.20 3.71 10.21
CA TYR A 86 -8.37 4.45 10.71
C TYR A 86 -9.74 3.91 10.27
N ALA A 87 -9.84 2.62 9.94
CA ALA A 87 -11.07 1.95 9.49
C ALA A 87 -12.29 2.10 10.42
N ARG A 88 -12.06 2.38 11.71
CA ARG A 88 -13.12 2.58 12.72
C ARG A 88 -13.35 4.06 13.10
N CYS A 89 -12.69 5.00 12.45
CA CYS A 89 -12.73 6.43 12.83
C CYS A 89 -13.95 7.15 12.22
N GLY A 90 -15.14 6.76 12.65
CA GLY A 90 -16.40 7.38 12.24
C GLY A 90 -16.95 6.92 10.88
N ALA A 91 -18.12 7.45 10.53
CA ALA A 91 -18.89 7.01 9.37
C ALA A 91 -18.18 7.25 8.02
N VAL A 92 -17.51 8.40 7.86
CA VAL A 92 -16.78 8.73 6.61
C VAL A 92 -15.66 7.71 6.34
N ALA A 93 -14.94 7.29 7.38
CA ALA A 93 -13.90 6.26 7.23
C ALA A 93 -14.48 4.90 6.85
N GLN A 94 -15.67 4.55 7.36
CA GLN A 94 -16.36 3.30 7.01
C GLN A 94 -16.86 3.29 5.57
N GLU A 95 -17.38 4.41 5.06
CA GLU A 95 -17.77 4.54 3.65
C GLU A 95 -16.55 4.38 2.73
N ARG A 96 -15.45 5.07 3.04
CA ARG A 96 -14.19 4.93 2.30
C ARG A 96 -13.62 3.51 2.38
N LEU A 97 -13.78 2.82 3.51
CA LEU A 97 -13.39 1.42 3.64
C LEU A 97 -14.16 0.52 2.67
N LEU A 98 -15.46 0.77 2.47
CA LEU A 98 -16.25 0.03 1.47
C LEU A 98 -15.73 0.28 0.06
N THR A 99 -15.36 1.52 -0.27
CA THR A 99 -14.73 1.87 -1.56
C THR A 99 -13.41 1.14 -1.74
N VAL A 100 -12.52 1.14 -0.74
CA VAL A 100 -11.26 0.37 -0.80
C VAL A 100 -11.52 -1.13 -0.98
N LYS A 101 -12.49 -1.70 -0.25
CA LYS A 101 -12.82 -3.12 -0.39
C LYS A 101 -13.32 -3.47 -1.80
N LYS A 102 -14.16 -2.61 -2.40
CA LYS A 102 -14.61 -2.79 -3.79
C LYS A 102 -13.44 -2.70 -4.78
N LEU A 103 -12.57 -1.71 -4.62
CA LEU A 103 -11.39 -1.52 -5.46
C LEU A 103 -10.42 -2.71 -5.36
N ALA A 104 -10.15 -3.20 -4.15
CA ALA A 104 -9.29 -4.35 -3.94
C ALA A 104 -9.93 -5.64 -4.52
N ALA A 105 -11.24 -5.83 -4.32
CA ALA A 105 -11.96 -6.97 -4.88
C ALA A 105 -11.97 -6.99 -6.41
N SER A 106 -12.07 -5.83 -7.08
CA SER A 106 -12.00 -5.77 -8.56
C SER A 106 -10.64 -6.18 -9.12
N HIS A 107 -9.60 -6.18 -8.28
CA HIS A 107 -8.24 -6.60 -8.63
C HIS A 107 -7.83 -7.93 -7.94
N GLY A 108 -8.75 -8.60 -7.22
CA GLY A 108 -8.45 -9.84 -6.51
C GLY A 108 -7.44 -9.67 -5.36
N CYS A 109 -7.32 -8.47 -4.79
CA CYS A 109 -6.33 -8.16 -3.75
C CYS A 109 -6.92 -8.25 -2.33
N PRO A 110 -6.14 -8.74 -1.35
CA PRO A 110 -6.54 -8.71 0.05
C PRO A 110 -6.49 -7.30 0.65
N VAL A 111 -7.37 -7.05 1.63
CA VAL A 111 -7.42 -5.82 2.44
C VAL A 111 -7.16 -6.18 3.90
N ILE A 112 -6.13 -5.56 4.48
CA ILE A 112 -5.73 -5.72 5.88
C ILE A 112 -6.08 -4.42 6.62
N CYS A 113 -6.84 -4.52 7.71
CA CYS A 113 -7.14 -3.38 8.56
C CYS A 113 -6.07 -3.24 9.64
N ALA A 114 -5.25 -2.19 9.57
CA ALA A 114 -4.28 -1.85 10.59
C ALA A 114 -4.89 -0.80 11.53
N GLU A 115 -5.10 -1.20 12.79
CA GLU A 115 -5.63 -0.31 13.82
C GLU A 115 -4.48 0.35 14.56
N HIS A 116 -4.57 1.67 14.73
CA HIS A 116 -3.77 2.37 15.73
C HIS A 116 -4.51 2.19 17.06
N GLN A 117 -3.91 1.48 18.02
CA GLN A 117 -4.34 1.51 19.41
C GLN A 117 -3.94 2.86 20.03
#